data_AF-A0A4T0UJQ2-F1
#
_entry.id   AF-A0A4T0UJQ2-F1
#
_cell.length_a   1.000
_cell.length_b   1.000
_cell.length_c   1.000
_cell.angle_alpha   90.00
_cell.angle_beta   90.00
_cell.angle_gamma   90.00
#
_symmetry.space_group_name_H-M   'P 1'
#
loop_
_entity.id
_entity.type
_entity.pdbx_description
1 polymer ?
#
loop_
_entity_poly.entity_id
_entity_poly.type
_entity_poly.pdbx_seq_one_letter_code
_entity_poly.pdbx_strand_id
1 'polypeptide(L)'
;MGILAGLAVGTLVAAGEYETFKVSKTVLFWVTVSFAAASAAANGLSVWGNFRGWARTRAEVRVQLALTQCLVAVAKEIGVDPDHLGVSAYIPAVRWVKSDASVFLGLPAEVLVRVVRFRLQDVPQPSRVARTRSKGAVGECWATSRTIHRPWRQQAVQHSGASMTRQQFDQLSAHLRDGFEYAEYLRIAHKYSEVLAVPVLSEAGDLVGVLSLDLAMGANVQRDVLSTSAVDGIASVTATIVRDDLKHLFPIE
;
A
#
# COMPACT_ATOMS: atom_id res chain seq x y z
N MET A 1 3.89 -32.31 3.41
CA MET A 1 3.43 -32.86 2.12
C MET A 1 4.35 -33.95 1.54
N GLY A 2 5.67 -33.97 1.81
CA GLY A 2 6.57 -35.00 1.25
C GLY A 2 6.21 -36.46 1.58
N ILE A 3 5.62 -36.72 2.76
CA ILE A 3 5.23 -38.08 3.19
C ILE A 3 4.08 -38.64 2.33
N LEU A 4 3.13 -37.80 1.91
CA LEU A 4 1.99 -38.23 1.07
C LEU A 4 2.40 -38.52 -0.38
N ALA A 5 3.41 -37.82 -0.90
CA ALA A 5 3.93 -38.05 -2.24
C ALA A 5 4.66 -39.40 -2.36
N GLY A 6 5.44 -39.77 -1.34
CA GLY A 6 6.08 -41.09 -1.28
C GLY A 6 5.08 -42.24 -1.23
N LEU A 7 3.97 -42.06 -0.49
CA LEU A 7 2.91 -43.06 -0.38
C LEU A 7 2.16 -43.29 -1.70
N ALA A 8 1.90 -42.25 -2.50
CA ALA A 8 1.20 -42.39 -3.79
C ALA A 8 2.02 -43.10 -4.87
N VAL A 9 3.34 -42.89 -4.89
CA VAL A 9 4.25 -43.65 -5.77
C VAL A 9 4.33 -45.11 -5.32
N GLY A 10 4.43 -45.34 -4.00
CA GLY A 10 4.42 -46.69 -3.45
C GLY A 10 3.16 -47.48 -3.77
N THR A 11 1.97 -46.86 -3.71
CA THR A 11 0.70 -47.52 -4.08
C THR A 11 0.54 -47.76 -5.57
N LEU A 12 1.03 -46.86 -6.44
CA LEU A 12 1.01 -47.08 -7.90
C LEU A 12 1.95 -48.22 -8.33
N VAL A 13 3.13 -48.33 -7.70
CA VAL A 13 4.07 -49.44 -7.92
C VAL A 13 3.47 -50.75 -7.41
N ALA A 14 2.89 -50.76 -6.21
CA ALA A 14 2.24 -51.94 -5.64
C ALA A 14 1.00 -52.39 -6.46
N ALA A 15 0.24 -51.43 -7.03
CA ALA A 15 -0.90 -51.74 -7.90
C ALA A 15 -0.49 -52.35 -9.25
N GLY A 16 0.72 -52.05 -9.75
CA GLY A 16 1.27 -52.64 -10.97
C GLY A 16 1.70 -54.10 -10.81
N GLU A 17 1.91 -54.57 -9.58
CA GLU A 17 2.22 -55.98 -9.27
C GLU A 17 0.96 -56.85 -9.08
N TYR A 18 -0.22 -56.23 -8.98
CA TYR A 18 -1.48 -56.97 -8.91
C TYR A 18 -1.86 -57.49 -10.30
N GLU A 19 -1.89 -58.82 -10.48
CA GLU A 19 -2.00 -59.56 -11.77
C GLU A 19 -3.16 -59.15 -12.71
N THR A 20 -4.12 -58.36 -12.24
CA THR A 20 -5.34 -58.03 -12.98
C THR A 20 -5.20 -56.88 -13.97
N PHE A 21 -4.13 -56.07 -13.93
CA PHE A 21 -3.92 -54.94 -14.85
C PHE A 21 -2.53 -54.99 -15.51
N LYS A 22 -2.44 -55.47 -16.76
CA LYS A 22 -1.21 -55.40 -17.58
C LYS A 22 -0.96 -53.96 -18.08
N VAL A 23 -0.51 -53.07 -17.19
CA VAL A 23 0.00 -51.75 -17.58
C VAL A 23 1.40 -51.90 -18.16
N SER A 24 1.69 -51.23 -19.28
CA SER A 24 3.03 -51.32 -19.88
C SER A 24 4.06 -50.65 -18.95
N LYS A 25 5.26 -51.24 -18.85
CA LYS A 25 6.37 -50.66 -18.05
C LYS A 25 6.69 -49.22 -18.46
N THR A 26 6.51 -48.90 -19.74
CA THR A 26 6.69 -47.55 -20.29
C THR A 26 5.69 -46.56 -19.70
N VAL A 27 4.41 -46.95 -19.56
CA VAL A 27 3.38 -46.09 -18.96
C VAL A 27 3.68 -45.86 -17.48
N LEU A 28 4.04 -46.91 -16.74
CA LEU A 28 4.38 -46.79 -15.32
C LEU A 28 5.60 -45.87 -15.09
N PHE A 29 6.62 -45.98 -15.95
CA PHE A 29 7.79 -45.11 -15.93
C PHE A 29 7.40 -43.64 -16.12
N TRP A 30 6.63 -43.33 -17.17
CA TRP A 30 6.23 -41.94 -17.44
C TRP A 30 5.32 -41.35 -16.36
N VAL A 31 4.42 -42.14 -15.77
CA VAL A 31 3.60 -41.69 -14.63
C VAL A 31 4.48 -41.34 -13.43
N THR A 32 5.47 -42.19 -13.11
CA THR A 32 6.40 -41.96 -12.00
C THR A 32 7.24 -40.70 -12.24
N VAL A 33 7.79 -40.53 -13.44
CA VAL A 33 8.55 -39.33 -13.84
C VAL A 33 7.68 -38.07 -13.75
N SER A 34 6.44 -38.13 -14.26
CA SER A 34 5.51 -37.00 -14.25
C SER A 34 5.14 -36.58 -12.82
N PHE A 35 4.91 -37.56 -11.96
CA PHE A 35 4.62 -37.32 -10.55
C PHE A 35 5.82 -36.75 -9.80
N ALA A 36 7.02 -37.28 -10.02
CA ALA A 36 8.25 -36.74 -9.44
C ALA A 36 8.51 -35.29 -9.89
N ALA A 37 8.31 -35.00 -11.18
CA ALA A 37 8.43 -33.66 -11.73
C ALA A 37 7.40 -32.69 -11.12
N ALA A 38 6.13 -33.11 -11.00
CA ALA A 38 5.09 -32.32 -10.36
C ALA A 38 5.38 -32.05 -8.88
N SER A 39 5.89 -33.03 -8.14
CA SER A 39 6.28 -32.88 -6.74
C SER A 39 7.47 -31.93 -6.56
N ALA A 40 8.50 -32.06 -7.40
CA ALA A 40 9.64 -31.14 -7.42
C ALA A 40 9.20 -29.70 -7.73
N ALA A 41 8.30 -29.52 -8.72
CA ALA A 41 7.72 -28.23 -9.05
C ALA A 41 6.92 -27.63 -7.88
N ALA A 42 6.07 -28.42 -7.22
CA ALA A 42 5.28 -27.98 -6.06
C ALA A 42 6.17 -27.55 -4.87
N ASN A 43 7.21 -28.34 -4.56
CA ASN A 43 8.17 -28.00 -3.50
C ASN A 43 8.99 -26.76 -3.88
N GLY A 44 9.44 -26.65 -5.13
CA GLY A 44 10.13 -25.47 -5.64
C GLY A 44 9.28 -24.20 -5.52
N LEU A 45 8.00 -24.27 -5.89
CA LEU A 45 7.04 -23.17 -5.76
C LEU A 45 6.81 -22.78 -4.29
N SER A 46 6.72 -23.76 -3.37
CA SER A 46 6.56 -23.48 -1.94
C SER A 46 7.79 -22.82 -1.31
N VAL A 47 8.99 -23.32 -1.61
CA VAL A 47 10.27 -22.73 -1.15
C VAL A 47 10.42 -21.31 -1.69
N TRP A 48 10.11 -21.12 -2.97
CA TRP A 48 10.12 -19.81 -3.61
C TRP A 48 9.11 -18.83 -2.98
N GLY A 49 7.90 -19.30 -2.67
CA GLY A 49 6.88 -18.53 -1.95
C GLY A 49 7.33 -18.11 -0.56
N ASN A 50 7.94 -19.02 0.20
CA ASN A 50 8.49 -18.72 1.53
C ASN A 50 9.64 -17.70 1.44
N PHE A 51 10.55 -17.85 0.48
CA PHE A 51 11.66 -16.93 0.29
C PHE A 51 11.16 -15.51 -0.06
N ARG A 52 10.19 -15.39 -0.97
CA ARG A 52 9.54 -14.11 -1.29
C ARG A 52 8.80 -13.52 -0.07
N GLY A 53 8.11 -14.37 0.69
CA GLY A 53 7.46 -13.98 1.94
C GLY A 53 8.44 -13.37 2.94
N TRP A 54 9.61 -13.99 3.12
CA TRP A 54 10.64 -13.50 4.03
C TRP A 54 11.24 -12.18 3.58
N ALA A 55 11.52 -12.03 2.27
CA ALA A 55 12.02 -10.78 1.72
C ALA A 55 11.02 -9.63 1.97
N ARG A 56 9.73 -9.89 1.73
CA ARG A 56 8.65 -8.95 2.01
C ARG A 56 8.54 -8.58 3.49
N THR A 57 8.52 -9.57 4.40
CA THR A 57 8.46 -9.30 5.85
C THR A 57 9.65 -8.47 6.32
N ARG A 58 10.86 -8.76 5.83
CA ARG A 58 12.05 -7.96 6.17
C ARG A 58 11.95 -6.53 5.63
N ALA A 59 11.47 -6.35 4.41
CA ALA A 59 11.25 -5.04 3.83
C ALA A 59 10.19 -4.26 4.62
N GLU A 60 9.09 -4.91 5.00
CA GLU A 60 8.00 -4.30 5.78
C GLU A 60 8.51 -3.79 7.15
N VAL A 61 9.29 -4.61 7.86
CA VAL A 61 9.91 -4.21 9.14
C VAL A 61 10.87 -3.02 8.95
N ARG A 62 11.71 -3.02 7.92
CA ARG A 62 12.64 -1.90 7.66
C ARG A 62 11.91 -0.61 7.31
N VAL A 63 10.89 -0.70 6.46
CA VAL A 63 10.03 0.46 6.14
C VAL A 63 9.36 0.96 7.41
N GLN A 64 8.77 0.08 8.22
CA GLN A 64 8.12 0.47 9.47
C GLN A 64 9.08 1.16 10.46
N LEU A 65 10.32 0.67 10.59
CA LEU A 65 11.35 1.31 11.42
C LEU A 65 11.72 2.71 10.91
N ALA A 66 11.97 2.85 9.61
CA ALA A 66 12.27 4.15 8.98
C ALA A 66 11.11 5.14 9.15
N LEU A 67 9.87 4.68 8.95
CA LEU A 67 8.66 5.46 9.18
C LEU A 67 8.54 5.90 10.66
N THR A 68 8.82 5.01 11.60
CA THR A 68 8.80 5.33 13.04
C THR A 68 9.82 6.41 13.38
N GLN A 69 11.05 6.31 12.86
CA GLN A 69 12.10 7.30 13.05
C GLN A 69 11.73 8.66 12.44
N CYS A 70 11.15 8.65 11.24
CA CYS A 70 10.62 9.85 10.59
C CYS A 70 9.56 10.54 11.45
N LEU A 71 8.59 9.79 11.96
CA LEU A 71 7.53 10.33 12.81
C LEU A 71 8.10 10.98 14.08
N VAL A 72 9.02 10.33 14.77
CA VAL A 72 9.65 10.87 16.00
C VAL A 72 10.48 12.11 15.69
N ALA A 73 11.25 12.11 14.59
CA ALA A 73 12.05 13.25 14.18
C ALA A 73 11.18 14.46 13.83
N VAL A 74 10.11 14.25 13.05
CA VAL A 74 9.14 15.29 12.71
C VAL A 74 8.44 15.83 13.95
N ALA A 75 7.95 14.95 14.84
CA ALA A 75 7.29 15.34 16.08
C ALA A 75 8.16 16.28 16.94
N LYS A 76 9.45 15.91 17.10
CA LYS A 76 10.44 16.71 17.82
C LYS A 76 10.70 18.05 17.14
N GLU A 77 10.83 18.06 15.81
CA GLU A 77 11.11 19.28 15.04
C GLU A 77 9.99 20.31 15.17
N ILE A 78 8.73 19.88 15.04
CA ILE A 78 7.59 20.79 15.03
C ILE A 78 6.99 21.05 16.43
N GLY A 79 7.45 20.32 17.45
CA GLY A 79 6.95 20.42 18.82
C GLY A 79 5.51 19.95 18.97
N VAL A 80 5.11 18.89 18.26
CA VAL A 80 3.76 18.32 18.30
C VAL A 80 3.80 16.93 18.92
N ASP A 81 2.77 16.59 19.68
CA ASP A 81 2.59 15.25 20.24
C ASP A 81 2.60 14.20 19.11
N PRO A 82 3.51 13.20 19.14
CA PRO A 82 3.58 12.17 18.11
C PRO A 82 2.29 11.34 17.97
N ASP A 83 1.40 11.33 18.97
CA ASP A 83 0.10 10.65 18.91
C ASP A 83 -0.85 11.26 17.86
N HIS A 84 -0.64 12.53 17.50
CA HIS A 84 -1.42 13.20 16.47
C HIS A 84 -0.83 13.10 15.07
N LEU A 85 0.37 12.55 14.94
CA LEU A 85 1.05 12.40 13.66
C LEU A 85 0.81 11.02 13.06
N GLY A 86 0.77 10.98 11.74
CA GLY A 86 0.80 9.74 10.98
C GLY A 86 1.80 9.81 9.87
N VAL A 87 2.38 8.64 9.58
CA VAL A 87 3.22 8.46 8.40
C VAL A 87 2.75 7.22 7.64
N SER A 88 2.72 7.28 6.33
CA SER A 88 2.30 6.17 5.48
C SER A 88 3.14 6.10 4.22
N ALA A 89 3.38 4.88 3.74
CA ALA A 89 4.01 4.63 2.46
C ALA A 89 3.00 4.01 1.50
N TYR A 90 3.01 4.50 0.26
CA TYR A 90 2.14 4.04 -0.82
C TYR A 90 2.97 3.61 -2.01
N ILE A 91 2.48 2.61 -2.74
CA ILE A 91 3.04 2.18 -4.02
C ILE A 91 1.95 2.17 -5.09
N PRO A 92 2.29 2.46 -6.36
CA PRO A 92 1.39 2.26 -7.48
C PRO A 92 1.01 0.79 -7.60
N ALA A 93 -0.27 0.51 -7.83
CA ALA A 93 -0.78 -0.81 -8.14
C ALA A 93 -1.93 -0.70 -9.13
N VAL A 94 -2.10 -1.74 -9.93
CA VAL A 94 -3.26 -1.87 -10.82
C VAL A 94 -4.38 -2.56 -10.04
N ARG A 95 -5.56 -1.94 -9.96
CA ARG A 95 -6.72 -2.54 -9.29
C ARG A 95 -7.99 -2.34 -10.09
N TRP A 96 -8.88 -3.32 -9.96
CA TRP A 96 -10.26 -3.21 -10.39
C TRP A 96 -11.00 -2.28 -9.42
N VAL A 97 -11.06 -1.00 -9.77
CA VAL A 97 -11.77 0.02 -8.98
C VAL A 97 -13.23 0.06 -9.43
N LYS A 98 -14.15 -0.08 -8.48
CA LYS A 98 -15.57 0.23 -8.69
C LYS A 98 -15.76 1.74 -8.56
N SER A 99 -15.38 2.54 -9.55
CA SER A 99 -15.83 3.94 -9.63
C SER A 99 -17.03 4.01 -10.55
N ASP A 100 -17.93 4.98 -10.33
CA ASP A 100 -19.16 5.11 -11.13
C ASP A 100 -18.89 5.22 -12.65
N ALA A 101 -17.72 5.72 -13.06
CA ALA A 101 -17.32 5.78 -14.46
C ALA A 101 -16.57 4.52 -14.94
N SER A 102 -15.72 3.88 -14.11
CA SER A 102 -14.93 2.71 -14.51
C SER A 102 -15.72 1.39 -14.46
N VAL A 103 -16.81 1.34 -13.70
CA VAL A 103 -17.72 0.19 -13.66
C VAL A 103 -18.32 -0.11 -15.04
N PHE A 104 -18.53 0.92 -15.87
CA PHE A 104 -19.15 0.73 -17.18
C PHE A 104 -18.24 0.02 -18.20
N LEU A 105 -16.91 0.19 -18.08
CA LEU A 105 -15.96 -0.39 -19.04
C LEU A 105 -15.16 -1.58 -18.48
N GLY A 106 -15.23 -1.83 -17.17
CA GLY A 106 -14.47 -2.92 -16.55
C GLY A 106 -12.98 -2.81 -16.90
N LEU A 107 -12.41 -1.61 -16.87
CA LEU A 107 -10.99 -1.42 -17.10
C LEU A 107 -10.28 -1.30 -15.75
N PRO A 108 -9.13 -1.98 -15.57
CA PRO A 108 -8.32 -1.79 -14.37
C PRO A 108 -7.83 -0.34 -14.32
N ALA A 109 -7.81 0.24 -13.12
CA ALA A 109 -7.32 1.58 -12.89
C ALA A 109 -6.05 1.54 -12.02
N GLU A 110 -5.10 2.41 -12.34
CA GLU A 110 -3.95 2.63 -11.48
C GLU A 110 -4.39 3.35 -10.20
N VAL A 111 -4.02 2.79 -9.05
CA VAL A 111 -4.25 3.40 -7.73
C VAL A 111 -2.98 3.29 -6.88
N LEU A 112 -2.83 4.21 -5.94
CA LEU A 112 -1.88 4.05 -4.86
C LEU A 112 -2.47 3.17 -3.76
N VAL A 113 -1.75 2.10 -3.45
CA VAL A 113 -2.07 1.21 -2.32
C VAL A 113 -1.14 1.54 -1.17
N ARG A 114 -1.73 1.80 0.00
CA ARG A 114 -0.96 1.98 1.22
C ARG A 114 -0.40 0.62 1.66
N VAL A 115 0.93 0.50 1.66
CA VAL A 115 1.63 -0.74 2.07
C VAL A 115 1.98 -0.74 3.54
N VAL A 116 2.37 0.42 4.08
CA VAL A 116 2.70 0.56 5.50
C VAL A 116 2.06 1.85 6.02
N ARG A 117 1.50 1.78 7.23
CA ARG A 117 1.03 2.93 8.00
C ARG A 117 1.59 2.80 9.40
N PHE A 118 2.19 3.87 9.89
CA PHE A 118 2.62 3.95 11.28
C PHE A 118 1.99 5.16 11.96
N ARG A 119 1.45 4.89 13.16
CA ARG A 119 0.97 5.85 14.15
C ARG A 119 1.13 5.23 15.52
N LEU A 120 1.35 6.06 16.54
CA LEU A 120 1.32 5.61 17.92
C LEU A 120 -0.11 5.29 18.37
N GLN A 121 -1.06 6.18 18.06
CA GLN A 121 -2.48 5.93 18.24
C GLN A 121 -3.16 5.62 16.90
N ASP A 122 -4.08 4.66 16.89
CA ASP A 122 -4.84 4.33 15.67
C ASP A 122 -5.97 5.35 15.37
N VAL A 123 -5.72 6.63 15.64
CA VAL A 123 -6.66 7.73 15.44
C VAL A 123 -5.98 8.86 14.67
N PRO A 124 -6.66 9.46 13.67
CA PRO A 124 -7.80 8.92 12.94
C PRO A 124 -7.53 7.57 12.26
N GLN A 125 -8.58 6.75 12.18
CA GLN A 125 -8.61 5.47 11.48
C GLN A 125 -8.30 5.62 9.98
N PRO A 126 -7.61 4.64 9.36
CA PRO A 126 -7.27 4.67 7.95
C PRO A 126 -8.51 4.84 7.07
N SER A 127 -8.49 5.78 6.12
CA SER A 127 -9.56 5.85 5.10
C SER A 127 -9.43 4.71 4.10
N ARG A 128 -10.58 4.25 3.58
CA ARG A 128 -10.68 3.30 2.45
C ARG A 128 -10.81 4.00 1.09
N VAL A 129 -10.49 5.29 1.03
CA VAL A 129 -10.56 6.09 -0.20
C VAL A 129 -9.47 5.60 -1.16
N ALA A 130 -9.86 5.23 -2.38
CA ALA A 130 -8.92 4.87 -3.42
C ALA A 130 -8.12 6.12 -3.81
N ARG A 131 -6.80 6.03 -3.74
CA ARG A 131 -5.90 7.15 -4.06
C ARG A 131 -5.55 7.07 -5.54
N THR A 132 -6.29 7.78 -6.37
CA THR A 132 -5.97 7.95 -7.80
C THR A 132 -5.01 9.13 -7.98
N ARG A 133 -4.47 9.29 -9.20
CA ARG A 133 -3.84 10.56 -9.58
C ARG A 133 -4.82 11.71 -9.34
N SER A 134 -4.30 12.83 -8.87
CA SER A 134 -5.05 14.06 -8.58
C SER A 134 -6.00 14.04 -7.37
N LYS A 135 -6.00 12.96 -6.54
CA LYS A 135 -6.80 12.91 -5.30
C LYS A 135 -5.98 13.25 -4.05
N GLY A 136 -6.14 14.48 -3.56
CA GLY A 136 -5.43 14.97 -2.38
C GLY A 136 -3.94 15.18 -2.62
N ALA A 137 -3.23 15.61 -1.57
CA ALA A 137 -1.76 15.75 -1.57
C ALA A 137 -1.05 14.50 -2.12
N VAL A 138 -1.47 13.30 -1.69
CA VAL A 138 -0.87 12.02 -2.10
C VAL A 138 -1.08 11.73 -3.57
N GLY A 139 -2.29 11.94 -4.09
CA GLY A 139 -2.59 11.69 -5.51
C GLY A 139 -1.96 12.73 -6.44
N GLU A 140 -1.82 13.97 -6.00
CA GLU A 140 -1.15 15.02 -6.76
C GLU A 140 0.38 14.88 -6.74
N CYS A 141 0.96 14.48 -5.60
CA CYS A 141 2.37 14.09 -5.51
C CYS A 141 2.68 12.98 -6.50
N TRP A 142 1.80 11.98 -6.60
CA TRP A 142 1.92 10.93 -7.60
C TRP A 142 1.81 11.42 -9.04
N ALA A 143 0.90 12.35 -9.32
CA ALA A 143 0.72 12.88 -10.67
C ALA A 143 1.90 13.76 -11.12
N THR A 144 2.55 14.47 -10.20
CA THR A 144 3.54 15.51 -10.52
C THR A 144 4.98 15.11 -10.19
N SER A 145 5.18 14.04 -9.43
CA SER A 145 6.47 13.65 -8.84
C SER A 145 7.13 14.77 -8.04
N ARG A 146 6.33 15.62 -7.40
CA ARG A 146 6.78 16.73 -6.55
C ARG A 146 6.27 16.58 -5.13
N THR A 147 6.98 17.19 -4.19
CA THR A 147 6.46 17.36 -2.82
C THR A 147 5.21 18.22 -2.87
N ILE A 148 4.10 17.73 -2.33
CA ILE A 148 2.83 18.44 -2.25
C ILE A 148 2.43 18.58 -0.80
N HIS A 149 2.18 19.83 -0.40
CA HIS A 149 1.63 20.18 0.90
C HIS A 149 0.18 20.67 0.76
N ARG A 150 -0.69 20.21 1.66
CA ARG A 150 -2.10 20.58 1.72
C ARG A 150 -2.49 20.98 3.15
N PRO A 151 -2.71 22.28 3.40
CA PRO A 151 -3.23 22.76 4.68
C PRO A 151 -4.75 22.66 4.69
N TRP A 152 -5.27 21.56 5.24
CA TRP A 152 -6.72 21.29 5.26
C TRP A 152 -7.45 21.89 6.45
N ARG A 153 -6.75 22.40 7.48
CA ARG A 153 -7.39 22.89 8.71
C ARG A 153 -8.47 23.94 8.43
N GLN A 154 -8.16 24.97 7.64
CA GLN A 154 -9.12 26.02 7.32
C GLN A 154 -10.33 25.47 6.58
N GLN A 155 -10.08 24.60 5.59
CA GLN A 155 -11.15 23.95 4.83
C GLN A 155 -12.01 23.10 5.75
N ALA A 156 -11.41 22.32 6.63
CA ALA A 156 -12.13 21.46 7.55
C ALA A 156 -12.98 22.27 8.55
N VAL A 157 -12.45 23.34 9.14
CA VAL A 157 -13.25 24.21 10.02
C VAL A 157 -14.47 24.79 9.30
N GLN A 158 -14.32 25.17 8.02
CA GLN A 158 -15.40 25.73 7.21
C GLN A 158 -16.39 24.68 6.69
N HIS A 159 -15.94 23.43 6.49
CA HIS A 159 -16.61 22.47 5.61
C HIS A 159 -16.68 21.02 6.13
N SER A 160 -16.00 20.65 7.22
CA SER A 160 -15.92 19.27 7.70
C SER A 160 -16.93 18.91 8.80
N GLY A 161 -17.96 19.73 9.02
CA GLY A 161 -19.09 19.32 9.85
C GLY A 161 -19.77 18.09 9.25
N ALA A 162 -20.33 17.20 10.09
CA ALA A 162 -21.14 16.05 9.66
C ALA A 162 -22.40 16.43 8.83
N SER A 163 -22.58 17.72 8.55
CA SER A 163 -23.73 18.35 7.92
C SER A 163 -23.46 18.90 6.52
N MET A 164 -22.26 18.74 5.94
CA MET A 164 -22.04 19.18 4.55
C MET A 164 -22.98 18.41 3.63
N THR A 165 -23.86 19.11 2.92
CA THR A 165 -24.78 18.52 1.95
C THR A 165 -24.12 18.36 0.58
N ARG A 166 -24.69 17.50 -0.27
CA ARG A 166 -24.23 17.32 -1.65
C ARG A 166 -24.23 18.64 -2.43
N GLN A 167 -25.26 19.48 -2.24
CA GLN A 167 -25.35 20.78 -2.88
C GLN A 167 -24.22 21.72 -2.46
N GLN A 168 -23.88 21.75 -1.16
CA GLN A 168 -22.74 22.56 -0.67
C GLN A 168 -21.41 22.05 -1.23
N PHE A 169 -21.23 20.72 -1.29
CA PHE A 169 -20.06 20.13 -1.92
C PHE A 169 -19.94 20.48 -3.41
N ASP A 170 -21.07 20.41 -4.15
CA ASP A 170 -21.13 20.77 -5.56
C ASP A 170 -20.94 22.27 -5.82
N GLN A 171 -20.95 23.11 -4.77
CA GLN A 171 -20.58 24.53 -4.83
C GLN A 171 -19.11 24.79 -4.51
N LEU A 172 -18.38 23.83 -3.92
CA LEU A 172 -16.94 23.97 -3.69
C LEU A 172 -16.20 24.08 -5.01
N SER A 173 -15.15 24.90 -5.04
CA SER A 173 -14.23 24.95 -6.18
C SER A 173 -13.51 23.61 -6.35
N ALA A 174 -13.07 23.29 -7.57
CA ALA A 174 -12.33 22.06 -7.85
C ALA A 174 -11.09 21.92 -6.95
N HIS A 175 -10.41 23.03 -6.65
CA HIS A 175 -9.28 23.08 -5.72
C HIS A 175 -9.67 22.66 -4.30
N LEU A 176 -10.83 23.11 -3.79
CA LEU A 176 -11.31 22.72 -2.45
C LEU A 176 -11.82 21.27 -2.39
N ARG A 177 -12.28 20.72 -3.53
CA ARG A 177 -12.65 19.29 -3.62
C ARG A 177 -11.43 18.38 -3.67
N ASP A 178 -10.28 18.89 -4.11
CA ASP A 178 -8.98 18.19 -4.16
C ASP A 178 -9.09 16.81 -4.84
N GLY A 179 -9.92 16.74 -5.90
CA GLY A 179 -10.21 15.53 -6.68
C GLY A 179 -11.10 14.48 -6.02
N PHE A 180 -11.56 14.69 -4.78
CA PHE A 180 -12.44 13.74 -4.09
C PHE A 180 -13.86 13.81 -4.61
N GLU A 181 -14.55 12.67 -4.57
CA GLU A 181 -16.01 12.61 -4.70
C GLU A 181 -16.67 12.99 -3.37
N TYR A 182 -17.95 13.39 -3.40
CA TYR A 182 -18.68 13.82 -2.21
C TYR A 182 -18.58 12.83 -1.03
N ALA A 183 -18.82 11.54 -1.28
CA ALA A 183 -18.74 10.50 -0.25
C ALA A 183 -17.31 10.26 0.26
N GLU A 184 -16.29 10.48 -0.57
CA GLU A 184 -14.89 10.39 -0.18
C GLU A 184 -14.48 11.59 0.65
N TYR A 185 -14.91 12.80 0.24
CA TYR A 185 -14.65 14.06 0.91
C TYR A 185 -15.15 14.04 2.36
N LEU A 186 -16.41 13.62 2.57
CA LEU A 186 -16.99 13.50 3.92
C LEU A 186 -16.19 12.54 4.83
N ARG A 187 -15.56 11.50 4.27
CA ARG A 187 -14.76 10.52 5.03
C ARG A 187 -13.39 11.04 5.44
N ILE A 188 -12.86 12.07 4.79
CA ILE A 188 -11.48 12.54 4.99
C ILE A 188 -11.39 13.94 5.58
N ALA A 189 -12.35 14.84 5.28
CA ALA A 189 -12.23 16.26 5.57
C ALA A 189 -12.07 16.55 7.07
N HIS A 190 -12.69 15.74 7.93
CA HIS A 190 -12.62 15.88 9.39
C HIS A 190 -11.43 15.14 10.03
N LYS A 191 -10.66 14.36 9.27
CA LYS A 191 -9.61 13.49 9.83
C LYS A 191 -8.29 14.21 10.00
N TYR A 192 -7.89 14.99 9.00
CA TYR A 192 -6.54 15.53 8.88
C TYR A 192 -6.57 17.05 8.75
N SER A 193 -5.81 17.75 9.57
CA SER A 193 -5.62 19.19 9.47
C SER A 193 -4.57 19.56 8.43
N GLU A 194 -3.63 18.65 8.16
CA GLU A 194 -2.50 18.90 7.28
C GLU A 194 -2.00 17.59 6.70
N VAL A 195 -1.59 17.61 5.44
CA VAL A 195 -0.96 16.47 4.78
C VAL A 195 0.23 16.96 3.95
N LEU A 196 1.40 16.35 4.15
CA LEU A 196 2.57 16.48 3.31
C LEU A 196 2.81 15.15 2.58
N ALA A 197 2.90 15.20 1.26
CA ALA A 197 3.23 14.05 0.43
C ALA A 197 4.56 14.29 -0.28
N VAL A 198 5.49 13.34 -0.14
CA VAL A 198 6.84 13.38 -0.69
C VAL A 198 7.01 12.21 -1.66
N PRO A 199 7.49 12.45 -2.89
CA PRO A 199 7.67 11.39 -3.86
C PRO A 199 8.83 10.47 -3.44
N VAL A 200 8.64 9.18 -3.60
CA VAL A 200 9.75 8.20 -3.49
C VAL A 200 10.22 7.91 -4.90
N LEU A 201 11.41 8.39 -5.25
CA LEU A 201 11.98 8.28 -6.59
C LEU A 201 13.03 7.17 -6.65
N SER A 202 13.09 6.45 -7.77
CA SER A 202 14.17 5.53 -8.12
C SER A 202 15.47 6.29 -8.35
N GLU A 203 16.60 5.57 -8.48
CA GLU A 203 17.87 6.19 -8.90
C GLU A 203 17.80 6.82 -10.29
N ALA A 204 16.92 6.31 -11.16
CA ALA A 204 16.67 6.86 -12.48
C ALA A 204 15.71 8.06 -12.47
N GLY A 205 15.14 8.41 -11.31
CA GLY A 205 14.17 9.50 -11.17
C GLY A 205 12.71 9.09 -11.36
N ASP A 206 12.41 7.79 -11.57
CA ASP A 206 11.04 7.30 -11.72
C ASP A 206 10.33 7.24 -10.37
N LEU A 207 9.04 7.58 -10.32
CA LEU A 207 8.26 7.47 -9.09
C LEU A 207 7.94 6.00 -8.77
N VAL A 208 8.48 5.50 -7.65
CA VAL A 208 8.22 4.14 -7.13
C VAL A 208 7.18 4.11 -6.02
N GLY A 209 6.90 5.26 -5.40
CA GLY A 209 5.93 5.38 -4.34
C GLY A 209 5.72 6.81 -3.87
N VAL A 210 4.90 6.95 -2.83
CA VAL A 210 4.66 8.22 -2.14
C VAL A 210 4.78 7.98 -0.64
N LEU A 211 5.57 8.80 0.04
CA LEU A 211 5.58 8.91 1.49
C LEU A 211 4.59 10.02 1.86
N SER A 212 3.72 9.80 2.83
CA SER A 212 2.85 10.86 3.37
C SER A 212 3.04 11.04 4.85
N LEU A 213 3.19 12.28 5.29
CA LEU A 213 3.02 12.71 6.67
C LEU A 213 1.65 13.39 6.79
N ASP A 214 0.95 13.14 7.88
CA ASP A 214 -0.33 13.77 8.14
C ASP A 214 -0.47 14.15 9.61
N LEU A 215 -1.22 15.22 9.85
CA LEU A 215 -1.54 15.72 11.18
C LEU A 215 -3.03 15.56 11.43
N ALA A 216 -3.41 14.92 12.53
CA ALA A 216 -4.79 14.75 12.93
C ALA A 216 -5.48 16.09 13.24
N MET A 217 -6.78 16.20 12.93
CA MET A 217 -7.56 17.42 13.20
C MET A 217 -7.57 17.81 14.70
N GLY A 218 -7.48 16.82 15.60
CA GLY A 218 -7.45 17.03 17.04
C GLY A 218 -6.14 17.61 17.58
N ALA A 219 -5.10 17.75 16.75
CA ALA A 219 -3.85 18.35 17.18
C ALA A 219 -4.05 19.83 17.52
N ASN A 220 -3.66 20.25 18.73
CA ASN A 220 -3.74 21.64 19.18
C ASN A 220 -2.62 22.51 18.57
N VAL A 221 -2.71 22.69 17.25
CA VAL A 221 -1.79 23.51 16.46
C VAL A 221 -2.65 24.49 15.66
N GLN A 222 -2.26 25.76 15.57
CA GLN A 222 -3.05 26.79 14.85
C GLN A 222 -2.45 27.15 13.49
N ARG A 223 -1.19 26.77 13.25
CA ARG A 223 -0.44 27.03 12.01
C ARG A 223 -0.19 25.74 11.24
N ASP A 224 0.21 25.90 9.99
CA ASP A 224 0.78 24.81 9.18
C ASP A 224 2.19 24.52 9.69
N VAL A 225 2.48 23.25 9.99
CA VAL A 225 3.73 22.83 10.62
C VAL A 225 4.51 21.81 9.79
N LEU A 226 3.84 21.12 8.88
CA LEU A 226 4.47 20.16 7.97
C LEU A 226 5.08 20.84 6.73
N SER A 227 4.82 22.12 6.48
CA SER A 227 5.39 22.87 5.33
C SER A 227 6.80 23.43 5.55
N THR A 228 7.44 23.11 6.68
CA THR A 228 8.79 23.62 6.99
C THR A 228 9.87 22.88 6.20
N SER A 229 10.97 23.57 5.88
CA SER A 229 12.11 22.96 5.18
C SER A 229 12.77 21.82 5.97
N ALA A 230 12.77 21.90 7.30
CA ALA A 230 13.29 20.83 8.16
C ALA A 230 12.44 19.55 8.04
N VAL A 231 11.10 19.66 8.06
CA VAL A 231 10.20 18.52 7.87
C VAL A 231 10.34 17.94 6.47
N ASP A 232 10.42 18.78 5.42
CA ASP A 232 10.67 18.33 4.05
C ASP A 232 12.00 17.57 3.92
N GLY A 233 13.07 18.05 4.57
CA GLY A 233 14.36 17.36 4.62
C GLY A 233 14.27 15.98 5.29
N ILE A 234 13.62 15.89 6.46
CA ILE A 234 13.43 14.62 7.18
C ILE A 234 12.62 13.63 6.33
N ALA A 235 11.52 14.10 5.73
CA ALA A 235 10.64 13.29 4.91
C ALA A 235 11.34 12.81 3.62
N SER A 236 12.13 13.67 2.98
CA SER A 236 12.89 13.35 1.77
C SER A 236 13.98 12.31 2.05
N VAL A 237 14.75 12.46 3.15
CA VAL A 237 15.72 11.45 3.57
C VAL A 237 15.04 10.11 3.85
N THR A 238 13.88 10.14 4.51
CA THR A 238 13.09 8.93 4.77
C THR A 238 12.64 8.27 3.48
N ALA A 239 12.14 9.06 2.51
CA ALA A 239 11.76 8.58 1.19
C ALA A 239 12.93 7.87 0.49
N THR A 240 14.14 8.43 0.54
CA THR A 240 15.35 7.78 0.01
C THR A 240 15.66 6.46 0.72
N ILE A 241 15.57 6.40 2.05
CA ILE A 241 15.86 5.18 2.84
C ILE A 241 14.89 4.04 2.48
N VAL A 242 13.58 4.32 2.35
CA VAL A 242 12.57 3.28 2.11
C VAL A 242 12.48 2.84 0.66
N ARG A 243 13.09 3.58 -0.27
CA ARG A 243 12.97 3.40 -1.73
C ARG A 243 13.14 1.96 -2.20
N ASP A 244 14.21 1.30 -1.77
CA ASP A 244 14.53 -0.04 -2.27
C ASP A 244 13.68 -1.12 -1.62
N ASP A 245 13.21 -0.87 -0.39
CA ASP A 245 12.30 -1.78 0.31
C ASP A 245 10.88 -1.74 -0.25
N LEU A 246 10.41 -0.57 -0.74
CA LEU A 246 9.06 -0.47 -1.34
C LEU A 246 8.89 -1.40 -2.55
N LYS A 247 9.96 -1.65 -3.31
CA LYS A 247 9.94 -2.59 -4.45
C LYS A 247 9.70 -4.04 -4.02
N HIS A 248 9.94 -4.38 -2.76
CA HIS A 248 9.66 -5.71 -2.22
C HIS A 248 8.26 -5.83 -1.61
N LEU A 249 7.52 -4.72 -1.51
CA LEU A 249 6.17 -4.65 -0.96
C LEU A 249 5.07 -4.67 -2.02
N PHE A 250 5.41 -4.88 -3.30
CA PHE A 250 4.39 -4.99 -4.35
C PHE A 250 3.33 -6.04 -3.98
N PRO A 251 2.04 -5.73 -4.24
CA PRO A 251 1.00 -6.72 -4.05
C PRO A 251 1.30 -7.86 -5.02
N ILE A 252 1.40 -9.07 -4.50
CA ILE A 252 1.34 -10.27 -5.34
C ILE A 252 -0.12 -10.32 -5.77
N GLU A 253 -0.36 -10.11 -7.07
CA GLU A 253 -1.67 -10.34 -7.69
C GLU A 253 -2.03 -11.84 -7.66
#